data_AF-W1X9Q3-F1
#
_entry.id   AF-W1X9Q3-F1
#
_cell.length_a   1.000
_cell.length_b   1.000
_cell.length_c   1.000
_cell.angle_alpha   90.00
_cell.angle_beta   90.00
_cell.angle_gamma   90.00
#
_symmetry.space_group_name_H-M   'P 1'
#
loop_
_entity.id
_entity.type
_entity.pdbx_description
1 polymer ?
#
loop_
_entity_poly.entity_id
_entity_poly.type
_entity_poly.pdbx_seq_one_letter_code
_entity_poly.pdbx_strand_id
1 'polypeptide(L)'
;EGDKKKNVTDVEKTTVLRAKENQIQELFQDFVARYPEVQQMIEDTYNGLYNRTVSKVYDGSHLAIDGLAQNISLRPHQKNAIQRILEEKRALLAHEVGSGKTLTMLGAGFKLKELGM
;
A
#
# COMPACT_ATOMS: atom_id res chain seq x y z
N GLU A 1 48.33 -21.80 -16.21
CA GLU A 1 47.10 -20.98 -16.19
C GLU A 1 45.90 -21.91 -16.21
N GLY A 2 45.03 -21.84 -15.20
CA GLY A 2 43.89 -22.74 -15.05
C GLY A 2 42.73 -22.32 -15.94
N ASP A 3 42.23 -23.28 -16.72
CA ASP A 3 41.15 -23.11 -17.69
C ASP A 3 39.88 -22.56 -17.01
N LYS A 4 39.48 -21.33 -17.35
CA LYS A 4 38.28 -20.69 -16.79
C LYS A 4 37.05 -21.30 -17.45
N LYS A 5 36.22 -22.00 -16.67
CA LYS A 5 34.93 -22.54 -17.12
C LYS A 5 34.10 -21.45 -17.81
N LYS A 6 33.87 -21.60 -19.12
CA LYS A 6 32.93 -20.80 -19.90
C LYS A 6 31.56 -21.47 -19.89
N ASN A 7 30.55 -20.78 -19.36
CA ASN A 7 29.16 -21.17 -19.55
C ASN A 7 28.68 -20.60 -20.88
N VAL A 8 28.14 -21.46 -21.75
CA VAL A 8 27.56 -21.08 -23.04
C VAL A 8 26.09 -21.47 -23.02
N THR A 9 25.21 -20.51 -23.32
CA THR A 9 23.76 -20.74 -23.38
C THR A 9 23.41 -21.53 -24.63
N ASP A 10 22.75 -22.66 -24.45
CA ASP A 10 22.20 -23.47 -25.53
C ASP A 10 20.84 -22.90 -25.95
N VAL A 11 20.83 -22.09 -27.02
CA VAL A 11 19.66 -21.35 -27.47
C VAL A 11 18.53 -22.28 -27.92
N GLU A 12 18.86 -23.38 -28.59
CA GLU A 12 17.87 -24.35 -29.08
C GLU A 12 17.18 -25.05 -27.90
N LYS A 13 17.95 -25.60 -26.95
CA LYS A 13 17.37 -26.25 -25.77
C LYS A 13 16.60 -25.27 -24.90
N THR A 14 17.08 -24.04 -24.77
CA THR A 14 16.36 -22.98 -24.04
C THR A 14 15.02 -22.67 -24.70
N THR A 15 14.96 -22.65 -26.04
CA THR A 15 13.71 -22.42 -26.78
C THR A 15 12.72 -23.55 -26.59
N VAL A 16 13.18 -24.81 -26.65
CA VAL A 16 12.33 -25.99 -26.38
C VAL A 16 11.79 -25.97 -24.95
N LEU A 17 12.62 -25.61 -23.97
CA LEU A 17 12.18 -25.48 -22.57
C LEU A 17 11.12 -24.41 -22.40
N ARG A 18 11.26 -23.25 -23.03
CA ARG A 18 10.22 -22.18 -22.99
C ARG A 18 8.91 -22.63 -23.62
N ALA A 19 8.95 -23.37 -24.72
CA ALA A 19 7.73 -23.91 -25.32
C ALA A 19 7.01 -24.88 -24.38
N LYS A 20 7.78 -25.71 -23.64
CA LYS A 20 7.22 -26.61 -22.62
C LYS A 20 6.69 -25.88 -21.39
N GLU A 21 7.38 -24.82 -20.96
CA GLU A 21 6.91 -23.93 -19.90
C GLU A 21 5.55 -23.31 -20.24
N ASN A 22 5.41 -22.74 -21.44
CA ASN A 22 4.15 -22.16 -21.90
C ASN A 22 3.03 -23.21 -21.93
N GLN A 23 3.33 -24.42 -22.43
CA GLN A 23 2.37 -25.52 -22.44
C GLN A 23 1.88 -25.89 -21.02
N ILE A 24 2.79 -25.89 -20.03
CA ILE A 24 2.43 -26.15 -18.63
C ILE A 24 1.59 -25.00 -18.06
N GLN A 25 1.91 -23.75 -18.40
CA GLN A 25 1.14 -22.59 -17.95
C GLN A 25 -0.30 -22.62 -18.49
N GLU A 26 -0.49 -22.95 -19.77
CA GLU A 26 -1.82 -23.10 -20.38
C GLU A 26 -2.62 -24.22 -19.71
N LEU A 27 -2.02 -25.40 -19.55
CA LEU A 27 -2.67 -26.53 -18.86
C LEU A 27 -3.04 -26.20 -17.41
N PHE A 28 -2.22 -25.42 -16.72
CA PHE A 28 -2.51 -24.97 -15.37
C PHE A 28 -3.69 -23.99 -15.35
N GLN A 29 -3.75 -23.03 -16.29
CA GLN A 29 -4.89 -22.11 -16.40
C GLN A 29 -6.19 -22.85 -16.68
N ASP A 30 -6.17 -23.81 -17.62
CA ASP A 30 -7.33 -24.65 -17.93
C ASP A 30 -7.77 -25.49 -16.73
N PHE A 31 -6.80 -26.04 -15.97
CA PHE A 31 -7.07 -26.74 -14.73
C PHE A 31 -7.76 -25.83 -13.71
N VAL A 32 -7.22 -24.65 -13.44
CA VAL A 32 -7.83 -23.69 -12.48
C VAL A 32 -9.23 -23.27 -12.93
N ALA A 33 -9.43 -22.98 -14.21
CA ALA A 33 -10.72 -22.57 -14.76
C ALA A 33 -11.79 -23.68 -14.69
N ARG A 34 -11.37 -24.95 -14.72
CA ARG A 34 -12.27 -26.11 -14.69
C ARG A 34 -12.79 -26.45 -13.29
N TYR A 35 -12.06 -26.08 -12.25
CA TYR A 35 -12.34 -26.46 -10.86
C TYR A 35 -12.53 -25.20 -9.99
N PRO A 36 -13.78 -24.73 -9.78
CA PRO A 36 -14.06 -23.52 -8.99
C PRO A 36 -13.47 -23.53 -7.58
N GLU A 37 -13.39 -24.70 -6.95
CA GLU A 37 -12.77 -24.88 -5.63
C GLU A 37 -11.27 -24.57 -5.63
N VAL A 38 -10.57 -24.90 -6.72
CA VAL A 38 -9.15 -24.58 -6.90
C VAL A 38 -8.97 -23.08 -7.12
N GLN A 39 -9.84 -22.48 -7.93
CA GLN A 39 -9.84 -21.02 -8.14
C GLN A 39 -10.02 -20.28 -6.82
N GLN A 40 -11.02 -20.66 -6.01
CA GLN A 40 -11.26 -20.04 -4.71
C GLN A 40 -10.06 -20.22 -3.76
N MET A 41 -9.49 -21.43 -3.71
CA MET A 41 -8.32 -21.71 -2.87
C MET A 41 -7.10 -20.85 -3.24
N ILE A 42 -6.84 -20.64 -4.55
CA ILE A 42 -5.76 -19.77 -5.01
C ILE A 42 -6.04 -18.32 -4.63
N GLU A 43 -7.26 -17.84 -4.83
CA GLU A 43 -7.66 -16.47 -4.48
C GLU A 43 -7.53 -16.21 -2.97
N ASP A 44 -8.07 -17.11 -2.14
CA ASP A 44 -7.99 -17.00 -0.68
C ASP A 44 -6.54 -17.03 -0.19
N THR A 45 -5.72 -17.92 -0.76
CA THR A 45 -4.29 -18.01 -0.44
C THR A 45 -3.56 -16.74 -0.84
N TYR A 46 -3.82 -16.21 -2.04
CA TYR A 46 -3.24 -14.97 -2.51
C TYR A 46 -3.63 -13.80 -1.60
N ASN A 47 -4.92 -13.70 -1.28
CA ASN A 47 -5.44 -12.65 -0.40
C ASN A 47 -4.83 -12.74 1.01
N GLY A 48 -4.70 -13.94 1.57
CA GLY A 48 -4.08 -14.15 2.89
C GLY A 48 -2.59 -13.86 2.92
N LEU A 49 -1.85 -14.17 1.85
CA LEU A 49 -0.41 -13.94 1.78
C LEU A 49 -0.07 -12.48 1.44
N TYR A 50 -0.78 -11.89 0.48
CA TYR A 50 -0.38 -10.64 -0.17
C TYR A 50 -1.32 -9.48 0.13
N ASN A 51 -2.63 -9.69 0.25
CA ASN A 51 -3.61 -8.64 0.56
C ASN A 51 -3.85 -8.46 2.07
N ARG A 52 -2.87 -8.81 2.90
CA ARG A 52 -2.94 -8.71 4.37
C ARG A 52 -2.67 -7.31 4.94
N THR A 53 -2.17 -6.38 4.12
CA THR A 53 -1.90 -5.00 4.56
C THR A 53 -2.92 -4.04 3.99
N VAL A 54 -3.85 -3.61 4.82
CA VAL A 54 -4.78 -2.52 4.49
C VAL A 54 -4.20 -1.21 5.01
N SER A 55 -4.27 -0.15 4.21
CA SER A 55 -3.91 1.18 4.66
C SER A 55 -4.84 1.60 5.81
N LYS A 56 -4.27 1.95 6.96
CA LYS A 56 -5.04 2.44 8.10
C LYS A 56 -5.83 3.67 7.70
N VAL A 57 -7.14 3.66 7.97
CA VAL A 57 -8.04 4.79 7.77
C VAL A 57 -8.12 5.55 9.08
N TYR A 58 -7.97 6.87 9.02
CA TYR A 58 -8.05 7.75 10.18
C TYR A 58 -9.31 8.60 10.07
N ASP A 59 -10.08 8.64 11.14
CA ASP A 59 -11.27 9.49 11.26
C ASP A 59 -11.05 10.53 12.36
N GLY A 60 -10.84 11.78 11.94
CA GLY A 60 -10.71 12.92 12.85
C GLY A 60 -11.97 13.75 12.97
N SER A 61 -13.12 13.27 12.48
CA SER A 61 -14.39 14.04 12.49
C SER A 61 -14.77 14.56 13.87
N HIS A 62 -14.45 13.79 14.91
CA HIS A 62 -14.66 14.08 16.33
C HIS A 62 -13.69 15.11 16.91
N LEU A 63 -12.62 15.47 16.21
CA LEU A 63 -11.63 16.42 16.72
C LEU A 63 -12.18 17.84 16.76
N ALA A 64 -12.13 18.41 17.97
CA ALA A 64 -12.17 19.84 18.23
C ALA A 64 -10.72 20.35 18.42
N ILE A 65 -10.40 21.45 17.74
CA ILE A 65 -9.08 22.07 17.75
C ILE A 65 -9.22 23.47 18.34
N ASP A 66 -8.87 23.60 19.61
CA ASP A 66 -8.89 24.87 20.31
C ASP A 66 -7.69 25.74 19.89
N GLY A 67 -7.90 27.05 19.77
CA GLY A 67 -6.86 28.01 19.37
C GLY A 67 -6.83 28.37 17.88
N LEU A 68 -7.68 27.74 17.05
CA LEU A 68 -7.94 28.26 15.70
C LEU A 68 -8.75 29.56 15.75
N ALA A 69 -8.55 30.43 14.77
CA ALA A 69 -9.39 31.63 14.61
C ALA A 69 -10.85 31.23 14.36
N GLN A 70 -11.80 31.99 14.91
CA GLN A 70 -13.24 31.68 14.90
C GLN A 70 -13.84 31.49 13.50
N ASN A 71 -13.25 32.12 12.49
CA ASN A 71 -13.70 32.03 11.10
C ASN A 71 -13.04 30.89 10.30
N ILE A 72 -12.20 30.06 10.93
CA ILE A 72 -11.48 28.98 10.29
C ILE A 72 -12.06 27.64 10.71
N SER A 73 -12.54 26.87 9.74
CA SER A 73 -12.96 25.48 9.92
C SER A 73 -12.09 24.52 9.13
N LEU A 74 -11.66 23.44 9.76
CA LEU A 74 -10.93 22.37 9.08
C LEU A 74 -11.83 21.53 8.19
N ARG A 75 -11.36 21.23 6.98
CA ARG A 75 -12.00 20.27 6.07
C ARG A 75 -11.82 18.84 6.59
N PRO A 76 -12.69 17.89 6.20
CA PRO A 76 -12.63 16.50 6.67
C PRO A 76 -11.24 15.84 6.49
N HIS A 77 -10.60 16.02 5.33
CA HIS A 77 -9.28 15.44 5.08
C HIS A 77 -8.19 16.01 5.99
N GLN A 78 -8.31 17.28 6.38
CA GLN A 78 -7.36 17.91 7.31
C GLN A 78 -7.54 17.34 8.71
N LYS A 79 -8.79 17.13 9.16
CA LYS A 79 -9.07 16.48 10.45
C LYS A 79 -8.53 15.05 10.49
N ASN A 80 -8.74 14.27 9.43
CA ASN A 80 -8.21 12.90 9.32
C ASN A 80 -6.68 12.89 9.31
N ALA A 81 -6.05 13.86 8.64
CA ALA A 81 -4.60 14.01 8.66
C ALA A 81 -4.07 14.40 10.06
N ILE A 82 -4.80 15.23 10.81
CA ILE A 82 -4.46 15.53 12.21
C ILE A 82 -4.57 14.26 13.06
N GLN A 83 -5.67 13.51 12.95
CA GLN A 83 -5.84 12.24 13.66
C GLN A 83 -4.67 11.28 13.41
N ARG A 84 -4.24 11.16 12.14
CA ARG A 84 -3.05 10.38 11.79
C ARG A 84 -1.78 10.87 12.49
N ILE A 85 -1.56 12.18 12.56
CA ILE A 85 -0.39 12.76 13.24
C ILE A 85 -0.42 12.42 14.74
N LEU A 86 -1.59 12.51 15.39
CA LEU A 86 -1.74 12.21 16.81
C LEU A 86 -1.43 10.75 17.12
N GLU A 87 -1.95 9.82 16.33
CA GLU A 87 -1.78 8.38 16.56
C GLU A 87 -0.39 7.88 16.20
N GLU A 88 0.12 8.27 15.02
CA GLU A 88 1.39 7.73 14.49
C GLU A 88 2.61 8.53 14.95
N LYS A 89 2.41 9.76 15.46
CA LYS A 89 3.45 10.73 15.87
C LYS A 89 4.44 11.14 14.76
N ARG A 90 4.30 10.57 13.56
CA ARG A 90 5.10 10.84 12.36
C ARG A 90 4.20 10.67 11.14
N ALA A 91 4.06 11.71 10.31
CA ALA A 91 3.26 11.62 9.09
C ALA A 91 3.83 12.48 7.97
N LEU A 92 3.77 11.96 6.74
CA LEU A 92 3.98 12.72 5.51
C LEU A 92 2.64 13.21 4.98
N LEU A 93 2.50 14.52 4.77
CA LEU A 93 1.30 15.12 4.16
C LEU A 93 1.57 15.39 2.67
N ALA A 94 1.50 14.34 1.84
CA ALA A 94 1.72 14.42 0.39
C ALA A 94 0.48 14.93 -0.38
N HIS A 95 -0.14 16.02 0.09
CA HIS A 95 -1.26 16.66 -0.60
C HIS A 95 -0.76 17.73 -1.58
N GLU A 96 -1.55 18.09 -2.57
CA GLU A 96 -1.24 19.17 -3.51
C GLU A 96 -1.13 20.54 -2.85
N VAL A 97 -0.57 21.53 -3.55
CA VAL A 97 -0.53 22.93 -3.11
C VAL A 97 -1.96 23.46 -2.94
N GLY A 98 -2.19 24.33 -1.95
CA GLY A 98 -3.53 24.88 -1.68
C GLY A 98 -4.49 23.96 -0.90
N SER A 99 -4.14 22.69 -0.69
CA SER A 99 -4.96 21.74 0.10
C SER A 99 -5.02 22.03 1.62
N GLY A 100 -4.32 23.07 2.08
CA GLY A 100 -4.32 23.50 3.47
C GLY A 100 -3.38 22.74 4.41
N LYS A 101 -2.28 22.16 3.91
CA LYS A 101 -1.29 21.43 4.72
C LYS A 101 -0.73 22.24 5.90
N THR A 102 -0.51 23.55 5.73
CA THR A 102 -0.05 24.44 6.81
C THR A 102 -1.09 24.51 7.93
N LEU A 103 -2.36 24.70 7.58
CA LEU A 103 -3.45 24.75 8.55
C LEU A 103 -3.62 23.40 9.27
N THR A 104 -3.44 22.28 8.55
CA THR A 104 -3.41 20.93 9.14
C THR A 104 -2.30 20.81 10.18
N MET A 105 -1.08 21.26 9.89
CA MET A 105 0.05 21.21 10.82
C MET A 105 -0.17 22.08 12.07
N LEU A 106 -0.73 23.28 11.91
CA LEU A 106 -1.09 24.14 13.04
C LEU A 106 -2.15 23.49 13.93
N GLY A 107 -3.19 22.92 13.33
CA GLY A 107 -4.23 22.20 14.09
C GLY A 107 -3.67 20.98 14.84
N ALA A 108 -2.77 20.22 14.21
CA ALA A 108 -2.07 19.13 14.87
C ALA A 108 -1.20 19.62 16.04
N GLY A 109 -0.47 20.72 15.87
CA GLY A 109 0.36 21.32 16.92
C GLY A 109 -0.46 21.77 18.13
N PHE A 110 -1.60 22.44 17.93
CA PHE A 110 -2.51 22.80 19.01
C PHE A 110 -3.00 21.56 19.76
N LYS A 111 -3.41 20.52 19.02
CA LYS A 111 -3.96 19.31 19.64
C LYS A 111 -2.91 18.48 20.38
N LEU A 112 -1.69 18.37 19.84
CA LEU A 112 -0.56 17.72 20.54
C LEU A 112 -0.24 18.43 21.84
N LYS A 113 -0.18 19.78 21.81
CA LYS A 113 0.05 20.60 23.01
C LYS A 113 -1.05 20.40 24.05
N GLU A 114 -2.33 20.38 23.63
CA GLU A 114 -3.47 20.11 24.51
C GLU A 114 -3.37 18.73 25.16
N LEU A 115 -2.91 17.72 24.42
CA LEU A 115 -2.72 16.35 24.89
C LEU A 115 -1.42 16.14 25.69
N GLY A 116 -0.57 17.16 25.84
CA GLY A 116 0.70 17.08 26.56
C GLY A 116 1.78 16.24 25.87
N MET A 117 1.75 16.18 24.53
CA MET A 117 2.71 15.46 23.68
C MET A 117 3.71 16.42 23.03
#